data_AF-A0AAW4P062-F1
#
_entry.id   AF-A0AAW4P062-F1
#
_cell.length_a   1.000
_cell.length_b   1.000
_cell.length_c   1.000
_cell.angle_alpha   90.00
_cell.angle_beta   90.00
_cell.angle_gamma   90.00
#
_symmetry.space_group_name_H-M   'P 1'
#
loop_
_entity.id
_entity.type
_entity.pdbx_description
1 polymer ?
#
loop_
_entity_poly.entity_id
_entity_poly.type
_entity_poly.pdbx_seq_one_letter_code
_entity_poly.pdbx_strand_id
1 'polypeptide(L)'
;MASIYSDEYQSVIKTLREARIEKGMTQENLANALGRPQSFVAKIENGERRLDVVEFVHIAHLLSVDASTVLEKIAHKIQIDSIK
;
A
#
# COMPACT_ATOMS: atom_id res chain seq x y z
N MET A 1 -12.64 -12.77 -8.86
CA MET A 1 -11.81 -12.97 -7.65
C MET A 1 -11.72 -11.66 -6.88
N ALA A 2 -11.77 -11.67 -5.55
CA ALA A 2 -11.68 -10.43 -4.78
C ALA A 2 -10.27 -9.84 -4.92
N SER A 3 -10.18 -8.64 -5.51
CA SER A 3 -8.93 -7.93 -5.84
C SER A 3 -7.91 -7.82 -4.69
N ILE A 4 -8.34 -7.93 -3.43
CA ILE A 4 -7.44 -7.93 -2.26
C ILE A 4 -6.50 -9.13 -2.16
N TYR A 5 -6.83 -10.26 -2.79
CA TYR A 5 -5.97 -11.45 -2.82
C TYR A 5 -5.12 -11.52 -4.09
N SER A 6 -5.20 -10.52 -4.96
CA SER A 6 -4.35 -10.45 -6.14
C SER A 6 -2.90 -10.19 -5.71
N ASP A 7 -1.96 -10.85 -6.38
CA ASP A 7 -0.52 -10.69 -6.12
C ASP A 7 -0.07 -9.24 -6.35
N GLU A 8 -0.79 -8.52 -7.21
CA GLU A 8 -0.63 -7.11 -7.51
C GLU A 8 -1.02 -6.24 -6.31
N TYR A 9 -2.21 -6.45 -5.75
CA TYR A 9 -2.66 -5.70 -4.58
C TYR A 9 -1.74 -5.94 -3.37
N GLN A 10 -1.35 -7.20 -3.13
CA GLN A 10 -0.41 -7.54 -2.08
C GLN A 10 0.97 -6.89 -2.29
N SER A 11 1.41 -6.75 -3.55
CA SER A 11 2.64 -6.02 -3.88
C SER A 11 2.55 -4.55 -3.47
N VAL A 12 1.40 -3.89 -3.67
CA VAL A 12 1.20 -2.49 -3.22
C VAL A 12 1.36 -2.37 -1.72
N ILE A 13 0.61 -3.21 -0.98
CA ILE A 13 0.61 -3.18 0.48
C ILE A 13 2.02 -3.45 1.02
N LYS A 14 2.73 -4.41 0.44
CA LYS A 14 4.11 -4.73 0.78
C LYS A 14 5.03 -3.52 0.56
N THR A 15 4.96 -2.86 -0.59
CA THR A 15 5.78 -1.67 -0.89
C THR A 15 5.54 -0.53 0.11
N LEU A 16 4.29 -0.24 0.46
CA LEU A 16 3.99 0.79 1.46
C LEU A 16 4.50 0.39 2.85
N ARG A 17 4.31 -0.88 3.25
CA ARG A 17 4.79 -1.38 4.55
C ARG A 17 6.31 -1.31 4.67
N GLU A 18 7.04 -1.70 3.62
CA GLU A 18 8.49 -1.62 3.57
C GLU A 18 8.96 -0.17 3.71
N ALA A 19 8.40 0.76 2.93
CA ALA A 19 8.71 2.17 3.05
C ALA A 19 8.43 2.74 4.45
N ARG A 20 7.34 2.32 5.10
CA ARG A 20 7.05 2.70 6.50
C ARG A 20 8.15 2.23 7.45
N ILE A 21 8.58 0.99 7.32
CA ILE A 21 9.62 0.40 8.17
C ILE A 21 10.98 1.09 7.92
N GLU A 22 11.34 1.33 6.66
CA GLU A 22 12.57 2.03 6.27
C GLU A 22 12.62 3.45 6.81
N LYS A 23 11.47 4.13 6.86
CA LYS A 23 11.33 5.45 7.47
C LYS A 23 11.32 5.43 9.00
N GLY A 24 11.38 4.25 9.63
CA GLY A 24 11.34 4.09 11.09
C GLY A 24 10.00 4.45 11.73
N MET A 25 8.91 4.52 10.94
CA MET A 25 7.59 4.87 11.46
C MET A 25 6.88 3.63 11.99
N THR A 26 6.27 3.71 13.17
CA THR A 26 5.35 2.65 13.64
C THR A 26 4.01 2.73 12.90
N GLN A 27 3.21 1.67 12.96
CA GLN A 27 1.83 1.69 12.45
C GLN A 27 1.00 2.79 13.13
N GLU A 28 1.24 3.04 14.42
CA GLU A 28 0.58 4.10 15.19
C GLU A 28 1.01 5.49 14.74
N ASN A 29 2.30 5.71 14.42
CA ASN A 29 2.75 7.00 13.87
C ASN A 29 2.07 7.30 12.54
N LEU A 30 1.99 6.32 11.63
CA LEU A 30 1.32 6.50 10.35
C LEU A 30 -0.19 6.74 10.53
N ALA A 31 -0.83 5.98 11.42
CA ALA A 31 -2.25 6.15 11.71
C ALA A 31 -2.57 7.54 12.30
N ASN A 32 -1.73 8.03 13.22
CA ASN A 32 -1.87 9.37 13.79
C ASN A 32 -1.73 10.46 12.73
N ALA A 33 -0.76 10.33 11.81
CA ALA A 33 -0.59 11.25 10.69
C ALA A 33 -1.81 11.27 9.73
N LEU A 34 -2.55 10.15 9.66
CA LEU A 34 -3.79 10.03 8.89
C LEU A 34 -5.05 10.45 9.66
N GLY A 35 -4.95 10.75 10.96
CA GLY A 35 -6.11 10.97 11.82
C GLY A 35 -6.99 9.72 11.98
N ARG A 36 -6.38 8.53 12.00
CA ARG A 36 -7.05 7.22 12.08
C ARG A 36 -6.56 6.39 13.27
N PRO A 37 -7.34 5.41 13.75
CA PRO A 37 -6.86 4.44 14.74
C PRO A 37 -5.72 3.58 14.18
N GLN A 38 -4.78 3.13 15.02
CA GLN A 38 -3.69 2.22 14.59
C GLN A 38 -4.21 0.97 13.85
N SER A 39 -5.38 0.45 14.24
CA SER A 39 -6.02 -0.70 13.60
C SER A 39 -6.38 -0.46 12.13
N PHE A 40 -6.52 0.80 11.68
CA PHE A 40 -6.68 1.15 10.28
C PHE A 40 -5.46 0.69 9.46
N VAL A 41 -4.26 1.07 9.90
CA VAL A 41 -3.00 0.72 9.24
C VAL A 41 -2.74 -0.79 9.35
N ALA A 42 -2.96 -1.39 10.52
CA ALA A 42 -2.77 -2.83 10.71
C ALA A 42 -3.66 -3.66 9.77
N LYS A 43 -4.94 -3.31 9.65
CA LYS A 43 -5.87 -4.02 8.75
C LYS A 43 -5.49 -3.87 7.28
N ILE A 44 -4.94 -2.73 6.88
CA ILE A 44 -4.41 -2.54 5.52
C ILE A 44 -3.19 -3.44 5.30
N GLU A 45 -2.21 -3.39 6.21
CA GLU A 45 -0.96 -4.16 6.10
C GLU A 45 -1.15 -5.67 6.20
N ASN A 46 -2.24 -6.13 6.83
CA ASN A 46 -2.63 -7.54 6.90
C ASN A 46 -3.56 -7.97 5.75
N GLY A 47 -3.98 -7.06 4.87
CA GLY A 47 -4.92 -7.36 3.80
C GLY A 47 -6.37 -7.60 4.26
N GLU A 48 -6.70 -7.25 5.50
CA GLU A 48 -8.04 -7.35 6.08
C GLU A 48 -8.95 -6.18 5.68
N ARG A 49 -8.37 -5.07 5.21
CA ARG A 49 -9.08 -3.88 4.72
C ARG A 49 -8.55 -3.44 3.36
N ARG A 50 -9.48 -3.11 2.46
CA ARG A 50 -9.17 -2.45 1.18
C ARG A 50 -8.64 -1.04 1.41
N LEU A 51 -7.58 -0.71 0.69
CA LEU A 51 -7.02 0.62 0.54
C LEU A 51 -7.58 1.20 -0.75
N ASP A 52 -8.29 2.32 -0.68
CA ASP A 52 -8.69 3.04 -1.89
C ASP A 52 -7.54 3.88 -2.46
N VAL A 53 -7.72 4.40 -3.67
CA VAL A 53 -6.65 5.13 -4.39
C VAL A 53 -6.27 6.45 -3.71
N VAL A 54 -7.21 7.13 -3.05
CA VAL A 54 -6.94 8.40 -2.35
C VAL A 54 -6.17 8.12 -1.06
N GLU A 55 -6.59 7.10 -0.31
CA GLU A 55 -5.86 6.63 0.87
C GLU A 55 -4.44 6.16 0.49
N PHE A 56 -4.29 5.45 -0.63
CA PHE A 56 -2.99 5.05 -1.17
C PHE A 56 -2.09 6.26 -1.43
N VAL A 57 -2.58 7.29 -2.14
CA VAL A 57 -1.80 8.50 -2.43
C VAL A 57 -1.40 9.23 -1.16
N HIS A 58 -2.30 9.35 -0.18
CA HIS A 58 -1.98 9.96 1.12
C HIS A 58 -0.89 9.19 1.87
N ILE A 59 -1.01 7.86 1.94
CA ILE A 59 0.00 7.01 2.60
C ILE A 59 1.34 7.12 1.87
N ALA A 60 1.36 7.02 0.53
CA ALA A 60 2.57 7.17 -0.26
C ALA A 60 3.27 8.50 0.02
N HIS A 61 2.51 9.60 0.04
CA HIS A 61 3.05 10.93 0.37
C HIS A 61 3.65 10.98 1.78
N LEU A 62 2.94 10.50 2.80
CA LEU A 62 3.43 10.45 4.19
C LEU A 62 4.69 9.61 4.34
N LEU A 63 4.82 8.56 3.53
CA LEU A 63 5.98 7.66 3.51
C LEU A 63 7.09 8.13 2.57
N SER A 64 6.94 9.27 1.89
CA SER A 64 7.89 9.78 0.90
C SER A 64 8.14 8.80 -0.26
N VAL A 65 7.09 8.06 -0.64
CA VAL A 65 7.05 7.17 -1.79
C VAL A 65 6.34 7.89 -2.93
N ASP A 66 6.93 7.85 -4.12
CA ASP A 66 6.23 8.29 -5.32
C ASP A 66 5.18 7.26 -5.74
N ALA A 67 3.91 7.66 -5.63
CA ALA A 67 2.75 6.85 -5.98
C ALA A 67 2.78 6.41 -7.44
N SER A 68 3.28 7.25 -8.36
CA SER A 68 3.31 6.93 -9.79
C SER A 68 4.26 5.78 -10.09
N THR A 69 5.46 5.80 -9.52
CA THR A 69 6.42 4.67 -9.59
C THR A 69 5.81 3.35 -9.09
N VAL A 70 5.01 3.37 -8.02
CA VAL A 70 4.35 2.16 -7.50
C VAL A 70 3.31 1.66 -8.49
N LEU A 71 2.49 2.55 -9.05
CA LEU A 71 1.47 2.20 -10.04
C LEU A 71 2.08 1.65 -11.34
N GLU A 72 3.18 2.23 -11.82
CA GLU A 72 3.90 1.74 -13.00
C GLU A 72 4.40 0.31 -12.81
N LYS A 73 5.01 0.00 -11.65
CA LYS A 73 5.46 -1.37 -11.32
C LYS A 73 4.34 -2.39 -11.39
N ILE A 74 3.16 -2.04 -10.87
CA ILE A 74 1.98 -2.91 -10.92
C ILE A 74 1.49 -3.06 -12.37
N ALA A 75 1.39 -1.96 -13.12
CA ALA A 75 0.93 -1.98 -14.50
C ALA A 75 1.81 -2.89 -15.38
N HIS A 76 3.14 -2.84 -15.19
CA HIS A 76 4.07 -3.75 -15.86
C HIS A 76 3.85 -5.21 -15.46
N LYS A 77 3.58 -5.50 -14.18
CA LYS A 77 3.31 -6.85 -13.70
C LYS A 77 2.03 -7.43 -14.32
N ILE A 78 0.94 -6.65 -14.35
CA ILE A 78 -0.33 -7.03 -14.98
C ILE A 78 -0.16 -7.36 -16.46
N GLN A 79 0.65 -6.57 -17.18
CA GLN A 79 0.93 -6.81 -18.61
C GLN A 79 1.72 -8.10 -18.83
N ILE A 80 2.70 -8.40 -17.97
CA ILE A 80 3.51 -9.63 -18.07
C ILE A 80 2.63 -10.87 -17.85
N ASP A 81 1.74 -10.83 -16.86
CA ASP A 81 0.85 -11.95 -16.55
C ASP A 81 -0.26 -12.15 -17.60
N SER A 82 -0.52 -11.15 -18.45
CA SER A 82 -1.44 -11.25 -19.60
C SER A 82 -0.81 -11.86 -20.86
N ILE A 83 0.53 -12.06 -20.87
CA ILE A 83 1.29 -12.62 -22.01
C ILE A 83 1.64 -14.11 -21.78
N LYS A 84 1.40 -14.62 -20.56
CA LYS A 84 1.50 -16.05 -20.22
C LYS A 84 0.15 -16.74 -20.37
#